data_AF-A0AA44U5G4-F1
#
_entry.id   AF-A0AA44U5G4-F1
#
_cell.length_a   1.000
_cell.length_b   1.000
_cell.length_c   1.000
_cell.angle_alpha   90.00
_cell.angle_beta   90.00
_cell.angle_gamma   90.00
#
_symmetry.space_group_name_H-M   'P 1'
#
loop_
_entity.id
_entity.type
_entity.pdbx_description
1 polymer ?
#
loop_
_entity_poly.entity_id
_entity_poly.type
_entity_poly.pdbx_seq_one_letter_code
_entity_poly.pdbx_strand_id
1 'polypeptide(L)'
;MGSHMVEYRGEAIEKMSMEGRMTICNMSIEWGARAGMVASDETTFTYLKDRPHAPRGAQWDKAVAYWRTLRTDDDATFDAEIHVDASNLAPFVTWGTNPGQGVPPGGVAPAVEDFEDEVARSAALRALEYVDLTPGTKCASSPLTPCS
;
A
#
# COMPACT_ATOMS: atom_id res chain seq x y z
N MET A 1 -17.64 6.57 10.93
CA MET A 1 -16.62 5.57 11.35
C MET A 1 -15.45 6.33 11.93
N GLY A 2 -14.97 5.95 13.11
CA GLY A 2 -13.80 6.57 13.72
C GLY A 2 -12.56 6.31 12.87
N SER A 3 -11.67 7.30 12.77
CA SER A 3 -10.44 7.17 12.00
C SER A 3 -9.45 6.28 12.76
N HIS A 4 -9.31 5.02 12.38
CA HIS A 4 -8.35 4.10 13.01
C HIS A 4 -6.91 4.44 12.56
N MET A 5 -5.95 4.23 13.46
CA MET A 5 -4.54 4.11 13.08
C MET A 5 -4.28 2.65 12.74
N VAL A 6 -3.54 2.39 11.66
CA VAL A 6 -3.22 1.03 11.25
C VAL A 6 -1.75 0.76 11.47
N GLU A 7 -1.46 -0.37 12.12
CA GLU A 7 -0.11 -0.91 12.23
C GLU A 7 0.01 -2.14 11.32
N TYR A 8 0.99 -2.13 10.41
CA TYR A 8 1.29 -3.26 9.55
C TYR A 8 2.38 -4.13 10.19
N ARG A 9 2.10 -5.43 10.31
CA ARG A 9 2.98 -6.41 10.95
C ARG A 9 3.10 -7.69 10.15
N GLY A 10 4.09 -8.49 10.51
CA GLY A 10 4.32 -9.83 9.99
C GLY A 10 5.42 -9.92 8.95
N GLU A 11 5.77 -11.16 8.60
CA GLU A 11 6.94 -11.50 7.78
C GLU A 11 6.95 -10.76 6.42
N ALA A 12 5.79 -10.58 5.79
CA ALA A 12 5.69 -9.86 4.53
C ALA A 12 6.16 -8.40 4.66
N ILE A 13 5.79 -7.71 5.75
CA ILE A 13 6.17 -6.33 6.03
C ILE A 13 7.65 -6.24 6.42
N GLU A 14 8.15 -7.19 7.21
CA GLU A 14 9.56 -7.26 7.61
C GLU A 14 10.49 -7.41 6.39
N LYS A 15 10.06 -8.18 5.38
CA LYS A 15 10.80 -8.38 4.13
C LYS A 15 10.70 -7.21 3.13
N MET A 16 9.78 -6.26 3.33
CA MET A 16 9.66 -5.10 2.44
C MET A 16 10.82 -4.13 2.61
N SER A 17 11.23 -3.50 1.51
CA SER A 17 12.11 -2.32 1.56
C SER A 17 11.40 -1.13 2.22
N MET A 18 12.16 -0.11 2.60
CA MET A 18 11.56 1.12 3.14
C MET A 18 10.66 1.83 2.15
N GLU A 19 10.97 1.80 0.86
CA GLU A 19 10.10 2.35 -0.19
C GLU A 19 8.76 1.61 -0.22
N GLY A 20 8.77 0.26 -0.19
CA GLY A 20 7.54 -0.52 -0.13
C GLY A 20 6.70 -0.21 1.12
N ARG A 21 7.35 -0.03 2.27
CA ARG A 21 6.69 0.36 3.52
C ARG A 21 6.10 1.78 3.45
N MET A 22 6.79 2.73 2.85
CA MET A 22 6.24 4.08 2.63
C MET A 22 5.04 4.04 1.68
N THR A 23 5.08 3.24 0.62
CA THR A 23 3.97 3.06 -0.31
C THR A 23 2.73 2.52 0.41
N ILE A 24 2.84 1.42 1.17
CA ILE A 24 1.67 0.84 1.84
C ILE A 24 1.10 1.76 2.94
N CYS A 25 1.96 2.46 3.69
CA CYS A 25 1.51 3.45 4.68
C CYS A 25 0.87 4.69 4.04
N ASN A 26 1.34 5.11 2.86
CA ASN A 26 0.70 6.17 2.10
C ASN A 26 -0.70 5.74 1.64
N MET A 27 -0.82 4.48 1.20
CA MET A 27 -2.07 3.88 0.76
C MET A 27 -3.07 3.60 1.91
N SER A 28 -2.73 3.93 3.16
CA SER A 28 -3.63 3.70 4.29
C SER A 28 -4.88 4.58 4.26
N ILE A 29 -4.78 5.77 3.67
CA ILE A 29 -5.89 6.74 3.65
C ILE A 29 -7.01 6.33 2.69
N GLU A 30 -6.68 5.58 1.64
CA GLU A 30 -7.58 5.14 0.58
C GLU A 30 -8.63 4.15 1.09
N TRP A 31 -8.37 3.45 2.19
CA TRP A 31 -9.34 2.58 2.87
C TRP A 31 -9.80 3.14 4.22
N GLY A 32 -9.61 4.45 4.44
CA GLY A 32 -10.21 5.20 5.54
C GLY A 32 -9.42 5.22 6.84
N ALA A 33 -8.16 4.76 6.85
CA ALA A 33 -7.28 4.91 8.01
C ALA A 33 -6.75 6.34 8.13
N ARG A 34 -6.47 6.78 9.35
CA ARG A 34 -5.87 8.09 9.62
C ARG A 34 -4.38 8.14 9.32
N ALA A 35 -3.69 7.03 9.58
CA ALA A 35 -2.29 6.82 9.26
C ALA A 35 -1.99 5.32 9.22
N GLY A 36 -0.98 4.96 8.45
CA GLY A 36 -0.32 3.66 8.50
C GLY A 36 1.05 3.77 9.15
N MET A 37 1.43 2.77 9.93
CA MET A 37 2.77 2.69 10.52
C MET A 37 3.34 1.27 10.44
N VAL A 38 4.67 1.21 10.35
CA VAL A 38 5.47 -0.01 10.42
C VAL A 38 6.51 0.20 11.51
N ALA A 39 6.65 -0.77 12.41
CA ALA A 39 7.63 -0.73 13.48
C ALA A 39 9.07 -0.64 12.91
N SER A 40 9.91 0.22 13.50
CA SER A 40 11.29 0.36 13.04
C SER A 40 12.12 -0.90 13.32
N ASP A 41 13.06 -1.17 12.41
CA ASP A 41 13.89 -2.37 12.39
C ASP A 41 15.21 -2.16 11.63
N GLU A 42 15.97 -3.23 11.41
CA GLU A 42 17.25 -3.14 10.68
C GLU A 42 17.11 -2.54 9.28
N THR A 43 16.03 -2.83 8.57
CA THR A 43 15.75 -2.25 7.24
C THR A 43 15.59 -0.75 7.35
N THR A 44 14.87 -0.28 8.39
CA THR A 44 14.69 1.14 8.68
C THR A 44 16.02 1.82 9.03
N PHE A 45 16.82 1.20 9.91
CA PHE A 45 18.11 1.76 10.32
C PHE A 45 19.11 1.78 9.17
N THR A 46 19.16 0.73 8.37
CA THR A 46 20.03 0.65 7.19
C THR A 46 19.66 1.71 6.18
N TYR A 47 18.36 1.92 5.95
CA TYR A 47 17.87 2.96 5.04
C TYR A 47 18.24 4.37 5.50
N LEU A 48 18.13 4.65 6.81
CA LEU A 48 18.41 5.97 7.37
C LEU A 48 19.90 6.28 7.49
N LYS A 49 20.76 5.25 7.62
CA LYS A 49 22.19 5.43 7.83
C LYS A 49 22.81 6.27 6.72
N ASP A 50 23.67 7.22 7.11
CA ASP A 50 24.41 8.13 6.23
C ASP A 50 23.56 9.11 5.39
N ARG A 51 22.23 9.09 5.51
CA ARG A 51 21.36 10.06 4.84
C ARG A 51 21.53 11.48 5.40
N PRO A 52 21.21 12.52 4.58
CA PRO A 52 21.12 13.87 5.08
C PRO A 52 20.23 13.95 6.33
N HIS A 53 20.66 14.70 7.34
CA HIS A 53 19.97 14.89 8.63
C HIS A 53 19.89 13.64 9.54
N ALA A 54 20.40 12.48 9.12
CA ALA A 54 20.54 11.36 10.02
C ALA A 54 21.59 11.66 11.12
N PRO A 55 21.36 11.24 12.37
CA PRO A 55 22.35 11.37 13.43
C PRO A 55 23.62 10.59 13.07
N ARG A 56 24.78 11.01 13.61
CA ARG A 56 26.09 10.41 13.29
C ARG A 56 26.87 10.04 14.54
N GLY A 57 27.79 9.09 14.40
CA GLY A 57 28.67 8.63 15.49
C GLY A 57 27.87 8.23 16.73
N ALA A 58 28.27 8.68 17.91
CA ALA A 58 27.59 8.33 19.17
C ALA A 58 26.11 8.77 19.23
N GLN A 59 25.68 9.77 18.45
CA GLN A 59 24.27 10.13 18.36
C GLN A 59 23.47 9.10 17.55
N TRP A 60 24.08 8.48 16.54
CA TRP A 60 23.47 7.39 15.78
C TRP A 60 23.18 6.20 16.70
N ASP A 61 24.17 5.80 17.50
CA ASP A 61 24.02 4.64 18.40
C ASP A 61 22.91 4.87 19.43
N LYS A 62 22.81 6.08 19.98
CA LYS A 62 21.72 6.48 20.89
C LYS A 62 20.36 6.49 20.19
N ALA A 63 20.30 7.00 18.96
CA ALA A 63 19.07 7.06 18.20
C ALA A 63 18.56 5.65 17.85
N VAL A 64 19.43 4.77 17.36
CA VAL A 64 19.08 3.36 17.09
C VAL A 64 18.63 2.65 18.35
N ALA A 65 19.32 2.84 19.48
CA ALA A 65 18.91 2.25 20.75
C ALA A 65 17.49 2.70 21.16
N TYR A 66 17.18 3.99 21.00
CA TYR A 66 15.84 4.52 21.26
C TYR A 66 14.80 4.01 20.25
N TRP A 67 15.09 4.04 18.95
CA TRP A 67 14.14 3.59 17.93
C TRP A 67 13.77 2.11 18.06
N ARG A 68 14.69 1.27 18.56
CA ARG A 68 14.36 -0.13 18.89
C ARG A 68 13.28 -0.27 19.97
N THR A 69 13.09 0.74 20.82
CA THR A 69 12.03 0.74 21.83
C THR A 69 10.69 1.27 21.31
N LEU A 70 10.61 1.72 20.05
CA LEU A 70 9.37 2.22 19.44
C LEU A 70 8.53 1.11 18.80
N ARG A 71 8.83 -0.15 19.09
CA ARG A 71 7.98 -1.26 18.73
C ARG A 71 6.83 -1.36 19.72
N THR A 72 5.66 -1.68 19.21
CA THR A 72 4.50 -1.92 20.04
C THR A 72 4.72 -3.16 20.91
N ASP A 73 4.18 -3.12 22.13
CA ASP A 73 4.32 -4.17 23.12
C ASP A 73 3.65 -5.48 22.67
N ASP A 74 4.19 -6.62 23.14
CA ASP A 74 3.71 -7.96 22.79
C ASP A 74 2.29 -8.24 23.31
N ASP A 75 1.85 -7.53 24.36
CA ASP A 75 0.52 -7.63 24.98
C ASP A 75 -0.44 -6.53 24.53
N ALA A 76 -0.07 -5.73 23.53
CA ALA A 76 -0.93 -4.68 22.99
C ALA A 76 -2.22 -5.26 22.38
N THR A 77 -3.36 -4.65 22.72
CA THR A 77 -4.67 -5.03 22.18
C THR A 77 -5.08 -4.09 21.05
N PHE A 78 -5.63 -4.65 19.98
CA PHE A 78 -6.17 -3.90 18.84
C PHE A 78 -7.69 -3.90 18.82
N ASP A 79 -8.29 -2.81 18.34
CA ASP A 79 -9.74 -2.73 18.11
C ASP A 79 -10.22 -3.76 17.08
N ALA A 80 -9.37 -4.05 16.09
CA ALA A 80 -9.61 -5.03 15.05
C ALA A 80 -8.27 -5.56 14.50
N GLU A 81 -8.24 -6.85 14.15
CA GLU A 81 -7.10 -7.50 13.51
C GLU A 81 -7.53 -8.12 12.19
N ILE A 82 -6.77 -7.88 11.13
CA ILE A 82 -7.00 -8.42 9.80
C ILE A 82 -5.76 -9.19 9.37
N HIS A 83 -5.92 -10.49 9.13
CA HIS A 83 -4.86 -11.35 8.64
C HIS A 83 -4.95 -11.49 7.12
N VAL A 84 -3.86 -11.14 6.42
CA VAL A 84 -3.76 -11.23 4.96
C VAL A 84 -2.65 -12.21 4.60
N ASP A 85 -2.99 -13.27 3.87
CA ASP A 85 -2.02 -14.19 3.30
C ASP A 85 -1.38 -13.58 2.04
N ALA A 86 -0.15 -13.09 2.20
CA ALA A 86 0.61 -12.48 1.11
C ALA A 86 1.26 -13.51 0.15
N SER A 87 1.20 -14.82 0.44
CA SER A 87 1.84 -15.85 -0.41
C SER A 87 1.25 -15.93 -1.81
N ASN A 88 -0.02 -15.56 -1.96
CA ASN A 88 -0.77 -15.59 -3.21
C ASN A 88 -0.97 -14.18 -3.82
N LEU A 89 -0.24 -13.17 -3.35
CA LEU A 89 -0.40 -11.81 -3.84
C LEU A 89 0.13 -11.71 -5.28
N ALA A 90 -0.79 -11.64 -6.24
CA ALA A 90 -0.45 -11.41 -7.64
C ALA A 90 -0.29 -9.90 -7.90
N PRO A 91 0.57 -9.50 -8.86
CA PRO A 91 0.59 -8.13 -9.36
C PRO A 91 -0.76 -7.73 -9.97
N PHE A 92 -1.03 -6.43 -10.01
CA PHE A 92 -2.19 -5.83 -10.67
C PHE A 92 -1.77 -4.66 -11.56
N VAL A 93 -2.55 -4.39 -12.60
CA VAL A 93 -2.48 -3.22 -13.46
C VAL A 93 -3.74 -2.41 -13.24
N THR A 94 -3.60 -1.12 -12.94
CA THR A 94 -4.73 -0.20 -12.78
C THR A 94 -5.28 0.25 -14.13
N TRP A 95 -6.59 0.17 -14.30
CA TRP A 95 -7.32 0.65 -15.47
C TRP A 95 -8.09 1.95 -15.19
N GLY A 96 -8.19 2.38 -13.93
CA GLY A 96 -8.97 3.54 -13.52
C GLY A 96 -8.19 4.55 -12.68
N THR A 97 -8.90 5.25 -11.80
CA THR A 97 -8.39 6.41 -11.05
C THR A 97 -8.05 6.10 -9.60
N ASN A 98 -8.33 4.89 -9.13
CA ASN A 98 -7.96 4.45 -7.80
C ASN A 98 -7.42 3.00 -7.80
N PRO A 99 -6.66 2.60 -6.77
CA PRO A 99 -6.05 1.26 -6.69
C PRO A 99 -7.06 0.09 -6.67
N GLY A 100 -8.31 0.34 -6.27
CA GLY A 100 -9.39 -0.66 -6.33
C GLY A 100 -9.86 -0.96 -7.75
N GLN A 101 -9.50 -0.13 -8.73
CA GLN A 101 -9.79 -0.31 -10.15
C GLN A 101 -8.59 -0.95 -10.86
N GLY A 102 -8.28 -2.20 -10.47
CA GLY A 102 -7.19 -2.99 -11.02
C GLY A 102 -7.65 -4.32 -11.61
N VAL A 103 -6.83 -4.86 -12.52
CA VAL A 103 -6.97 -6.22 -13.07
C VAL A 103 -5.61 -6.92 -13.05
N PRO A 104 -5.54 -8.26 -13.08
CA PRO A 104 -4.26 -8.97 -13.23
C PRO A 104 -3.54 -8.57 -14.53
N PRO A 105 -2.20 -8.69 -14.61
CA PRO A 105 -1.47 -8.43 -15.85
C PRO A 105 -2.00 -9.27 -17.01
N GLY A 106 -2.19 -8.63 -18.16
CA GLY A 106 -2.84 -9.24 -19.32
C GLY A 106 -4.37 -9.37 -19.23
N GLY A 107 -4.96 -8.91 -18.13
CA GLY A 107 -6.41 -8.80 -17.92
C GLY A 107 -7.06 -7.74 -18.81
N VAL A 108 -8.38 -7.60 -18.68
CA VAL A 108 -9.19 -6.73 -19.54
C VAL A 108 -9.90 -5.71 -18.67
N ALA A 109 -9.81 -4.42 -19.04
CA ALA A 109 -10.55 -3.35 -18.37
C ALA A 109 -12.06 -3.61 -18.50
N PRO A 110 -12.82 -3.55 -17.40
CA PRO A 110 -14.24 -3.91 -17.41
C PRO A 110 -15.05 -2.90 -18.22
N ALA A 111 -16.18 -3.35 -18.74
CA ALA A 111 -17.19 -2.51 -19.33
C ALA A 111 -18.11 -1.93 -18.25
N VAL A 112 -18.74 -0.80 -18.56
CA VAL A 112 -19.65 -0.11 -17.62
C VAL A 112 -20.86 -1.00 -17.30
N GLU A 113 -21.26 -1.83 -18.25
CA GLU A 113 -22.34 -2.80 -18.16
C GLU A 113 -22.02 -3.99 -17.24
N ASP A 114 -20.75 -4.25 -16.93
CA ASP A 114 -20.33 -5.34 -16.04
C ASP A 114 -20.66 -5.06 -14.56
N PHE A 115 -21.03 -3.82 -14.23
CA PHE A 115 -21.39 -3.40 -12.87
C PHE A 115 -22.91 -3.35 -12.73
N GLU A 116 -23.48 -4.14 -11.81
CA GLU A 116 -24.92 -4.15 -11.53
C GLU A 116 -25.37 -2.93 -10.71
N ASP A 117 -24.52 -2.47 -9.79
CA ASP A 117 -24.77 -1.29 -8.95
C ASP A 117 -24.58 0.02 -9.74
N GLU A 118 -25.55 0.92 -9.64
CA GLU A 118 -25.57 2.17 -10.39
C GLU A 118 -24.45 3.13 -9.97
N VAL A 119 -24.06 3.12 -8.69
CA VAL A 119 -22.98 3.95 -8.17
C VAL A 119 -21.63 3.44 -8.69
N ALA A 120 -21.40 2.13 -8.64
CA ALA A 120 -20.22 1.48 -9.19
C ALA A 120 -20.12 1.71 -10.70
N ARG A 121 -21.23 1.60 -11.42
CA ARG A 121 -21.33 1.88 -12.86
C ARG A 121 -20.92 3.32 -13.19
N SER A 122 -21.49 4.30 -12.48
CA SER A 122 -21.15 5.72 -12.66
C SER A 122 -19.68 6.02 -12.31
N ALA A 123 -19.13 5.36 -11.29
CA ALA A 123 -17.71 5.47 -10.94
C ALA A 123 -16.79 4.87 -12.01
N ALA A 124 -17.15 3.71 -12.58
CA ALA A 124 -16.40 3.07 -13.66
C ALA A 124 -16.40 3.93 -14.94
N LEU A 125 -17.56 4.46 -15.33
CA LEU A 125 -17.68 5.35 -16.50
C LEU A 125 -16.76 6.57 -16.37
N ARG A 126 -16.83 7.29 -15.24
CA ARG A 126 -15.99 8.46 -14.98
C ARG A 126 -14.50 8.12 -14.96
N ALA A 127 -14.14 6.95 -14.44
CA ALA A 127 -12.74 6.53 -14.40
C ALA A 127 -12.21 6.26 -15.82
N LEU A 128 -12.96 5.51 -16.64
CA LEU A 128 -12.60 5.20 -18.02
C LEU A 128 -12.51 6.47 -18.89
N GLU A 129 -13.46 7.40 -18.74
CA GLU A 129 -13.41 8.71 -19.41
C GLU A 129 -12.19 9.53 -18.97
N TYR A 130 -11.88 9.54 -17.67
CA TYR A 130 -10.76 10.32 -17.14
C TYR A 130 -9.40 9.83 -17.65
N VAL A 131 -9.20 8.50 -17.72
CA VAL A 131 -7.95 7.91 -18.23
C VAL A 131 -7.94 7.75 -19.74
N ASP A 132 -9.01 8.15 -20.44
CA ASP A 132 -9.21 7.98 -21.88
C ASP A 132 -9.03 6.51 -22.34
N LEU A 133 -9.60 5.58 -21.57
CA LEU A 133 -9.49 4.14 -21.82
C LEU A 133 -10.79 3.58 -22.38
N THR A 134 -10.69 2.89 -23.53
CA THR A 134 -11.86 2.20 -24.12
C THR A 134 -12.22 0.96 -23.27
N PRO A 135 -13.51 0.76 -22.92
CA PRO A 135 -14.00 -0.47 -22.30
C PRO A 135 -13.53 -1.73 -23.05
N GLY A 136 -13.12 -2.77 -22.33
CA GLY A 136 -12.62 -4.00 -22.95
C GLY A 136 -11.18 -3.93 -23.46
N THR A 137 -10.45 -2.83 -23.23
CA THR A 137 -9.03 -2.77 -23.54
C THR A 137 -8.24 -3.80 -22.74
N LYS A 138 -7.36 -4.52 -23.44
CA LYS A 138 -6.43 -5.46 -22.81
C LYS A 138 -5.28 -4.71 -22.17
N CYS A 139 -5.13 -4.89 -20.86
CA CYS A 139 -4.06 -4.29 -20.08
C CYS A 139 -2.72 -4.99 -20.36
N ALA A 140 -1.63 -4.24 -20.15
CA ALA A 140 -0.29 -4.77 -20.37
C ALA A 140 -0.01 -6.02 -19.51
N SER A 141 0.84 -6.90 -20.02
CA SER A 141 1.34 -8.06 -19.29
C SER A 141 2.38 -7.69 -18.21
N SER A 142 2.82 -6.42 -18.21
CA SER A 142 3.76 -5.86 -17.24
C SER A 142 2.99 -5.00 -16.23
N PRO A 143 3.23 -5.18 -14.91
CA PRO A 143 2.58 -4.36 -13.88
C PRO A 143 3.06 -2.90 -13.86
N LEU A 144 4.16 -2.58 -14.56
CA LEU A 144 4.73 -1.23 -14.60
C LEU A 144 4.07 -0.33 -15.65
N THR A 145 3.15 -0.86 -16.46
CA THR A 145 2.50 -0.14 -17.54
C THR A 145 1.00 -0.10 -17.25
N PRO A 146 0.39 1.09 -17.10
CA PRO A 146 -1.06 1.24 -17.00
C PRO A 146 -1.78 0.64 -18.22
N CYS A 147 -3.09 0.45 -18.12
CA CYS A 147 -3.86 -0.06 -19.27
C CYS A 147 -3.99 0.94 -20.43
N SER A 148 -3.74 2.23 -20.18
CA SER A 148 -3.76 3.35 -21.14
C SER A 148 -2.40 3.58 -21.80
#